data_AF-M9L9F9-F1
#
_entry.id   AF-M9L9F9-F1
#
_cell.length_a   1.000
_cell.length_b   1.000
_cell.length_c   1.000
_cell.angle_alpha   90.00
_cell.angle_beta   90.00
_cell.angle_gamma   90.00
#
_symmetry.space_group_name_H-M   'P 1'
#
loop_
_entity.id
_entity.type
_entity.pdbx_description
1 polymer ?
#
loop_
_entity_poly.entity_id
_entity_poly.type
_entity_poly.pdbx_seq_one_letter_code
_entity_poly.pdbx_strand_id
1 'polypeptide(L)' 'MTIEELLLKINGLRQELLRAVVGGVADDEVIKLSQELNVYIVEVQRKLVERES' A
#
# COMPACT_ATOMS: atom_id res chain seq x y z
N MET A 1 5.55 -5.81 11.51
CA MET A 1 5.38 -4.35 11.49
C MET A 1 4.25 -3.93 12.42
N THR A 2 4.37 -2.76 13.04
CA THR A 2 3.29 -2.08 13.75
C THR A 2 2.27 -1.53 12.74
N ILE A 3 1.08 -1.15 13.22
CA ILE A 3 0.08 -0.48 12.37
C ILE A 3 0.65 0.83 11.81
N GLU A 4 1.41 1.58 12.61
CA GLU A 4 2.05 2.83 12.17
C GLU A 4 3.07 2.59 11.04
N GLU A 5 3.93 1.57 11.17
CA GLU A 5 4.88 1.19 10.13
C GLU A 5 4.18 0.79 8.82
N LEU A 6 3.06 0.07 8.92
CA LEU A 6 2.26 -0.32 7.75
C LEU A 6 1.61 0.90 7.08
N LEU A 7 1.06 1.83 7.86
CA LEU A 7 0.48 3.07 7.33
C LEU A 7 1.53 3.95 6.66
N LEU A 8 2.73 4.04 7.21
CA LEU A 8 3.86 4.72 6.56
C LEU A 8 4.20 4.08 5.21
N LYS A 9 4.24 2.74 5.15
CA LYS A 9 4.54 2.02 3.92
C LYS A 9 3.44 2.18 2.86
N ILE A 10 2.18 2.12 3.25
CA ILE A 10 1.03 2.41 2.37
C ILE A 10 1.12 3.82 1.81
N ASN A 11 1.47 4.80 2.63
CA ASN A 11 1.63 6.19 2.18
C ASN A 11 2.76 6.35 1.17
N GLY A 12 3.90 5.68 1.39
CA GLY A 12 5.02 5.64 0.44
C GLY A 12 4.61 5.05 -0.90
N LEU A 13 4.01 3.86 -0.89
CA LEU A 13 3.55 3.17 -2.11
C LEU A 13 2.48 3.98 -2.85
N ARG A 14 1.59 4.66 -2.13
CA ARG A 14 0.59 5.56 -2.75
C ARG A 14 1.26 6.72 -3.48
N GLN A 15 2.30 7.32 -2.92
CA GLN A 15 3.07 8.39 -3.55
C GLN A 15 3.83 7.87 -4.79
N GLU A 16 4.40 6.67 -4.71
CA GLU A 16 5.06 6.02 -5.84
C GLU A 16 4.07 5.71 -6.97
N LEU A 17 2.91 5.14 -6.65
CA LEU A 17 1.85 4.87 -7.61
C LEU A 17 1.37 6.15 -8.32
N LEU A 18 1.15 7.24 -7.58
CA LEU A 18 0.79 8.53 -8.16
C LEU A 18 1.86 9.04 -9.12
N ARG A 19 3.15 8.92 -8.75
CA ARG A 19 4.26 9.31 -9.62
C ARG A 19 4.33 8.44 -10.86
N ALA A 20 4.10 7.13 -10.75
CA ALA A 20 4.09 6.22 -11.87
C ALA A 20 2.96 6.56 -12.87
N VAL A 21 1.75 6.81 -12.36
CA VAL A 21 0.59 7.20 -13.18
C VAL A 21 0.80 8.55 -13.86
N VAL A 22 1.26 9.58 -13.14
CA VAL A 22 1.51 10.91 -13.71
C VAL A 22 2.68 10.90 -14.68
N GLY A 23 3.71 10.09 -14.42
CA GLY A 23 4.88 9.95 -15.27
C GLY A 23 4.62 9.14 -16.56
N GLY A 24 3.42 8.56 -16.72
CA GLY A 24 3.10 7.70 -17.86
C GLY A 24 3.91 6.40 -17.88
N VAL A 25 4.28 5.89 -16.70
CA VAL A 25 5.05 4.66 -16.55
C VAL A 25 4.21 3.46 -17.01
N ALA A 26 4.88 2.38 -17.43
CA ALA A 26 4.25 1.19 -17.96
C ALA A 26 3.20 0.59 -17.00
N ASP A 27 2.10 0.11 -17.57
CA ASP A 27 0.96 -0.47 -16.84
C ASP A 27 1.39 -1.58 -15.87
N ASP A 28 2.39 -2.38 -16.22
CA ASP A 28 2.92 -3.46 -15.38
C ASP A 28 3.49 -2.96 -14.04
N GLU A 29 4.09 -1.78 -14.02
CA GLU A 29 4.65 -1.18 -12.79
C GLU A 29 3.54 -0.61 -11.91
N VAL A 30 2.54 0.03 -12.53
CA VAL A 30 1.31 0.50 -11.86
C VAL A 30 0.56 -0.68 -11.23
N ILE A 31 0.46 -1.81 -11.95
CA ILE A 31 -0.18 -3.04 -11.46
C ILE A 31 0.58 -3.60 -10.25
N LYS A 32 1.91 -3.72 -10.34
CA LYS A 32 2.73 -4.23 -9.22
C LYS A 32 2.59 -3.36 -7.97
N LEU A 33 2.71 -2.04 -8.11
CA LEU A 33 2.56 -1.09 -7.00
C LEU A 33 1.17 -1.18 -6.38
N SER A 34 0.13 -1.33 -7.20
CA SER A 34 -1.26 -1.48 -6.73
C SER A 34 -1.47 -2.80 -5.96
N GLN A 35 -0.88 -3.90 -6.44
CA GLN A 35 -0.94 -5.20 -5.77
C GLN A 35 -0.23 -5.16 -4.41
N GLU A 36 0.97 -4.56 -4.36
CA GLU A 36 1.72 -4.42 -3.11
C GLU A 36 0.97 -3.54 -2.10
N LEU A 37 0.37 -2.44 -2.56
CA LEU A 37 -0.44 -1.56 -1.72
C LEU A 37 -1.65 -2.30 -1.11
N ASN A 38 -2.29 -3.18 -1.89
CA ASN A 38 -3.42 -3.98 -1.41
C ASN A 38 -3.01 -4.97 -0.30
N VAL A 39 -1.82 -5.59 -0.40
CA VAL A 39 -1.29 -6.49 0.64
C VAL A 39 -1.19 -5.77 1.99
N TYR A 40 -0.59 -4.57 2.01
CA TYR A 40 -0.42 -3.83 3.26
C TYR A 40 -1.75 -3.30 3.82
N ILE A 41 -2.71 -2.92 2.97
CA ILE A 41 -4.05 -2.53 3.43
C ILE A 41 -4.72 -3.69 4.16
N VAL A 42 -4.69 -4.90 3.57
CA VAL A 42 -5.26 -6.10 4.19
C VAL A 42 -4.56 -6.42 5.51
N GLU A 43 -3.23 -6.27 5.58
CA GLU A 43 -2.48 -6.49 6.83
C GLU A 43 -2.90 -5.50 7.94
N VAL A 44 -3.11 -4.21 7.60
CA VAL A 44 -3.63 -3.21 8.55
C VAL A 44 -5.01 -3.59 9.04
N GLN A 45 -5.92 -3.94 8.13
CA GLN A 45 -7.30 -4.34 8.48
C GLN A 45 -7.29 -5.54 9.43
N ARG A 46 -6.48 -6.56 9.13
CA ARG A 46 -6.35 -7.75 9.99
C ARG A 46 -5.88 -7.38 11.40
N LYS A 47 -4.86 -6.54 11.50
CA LYS A 47 -4.32 -6.10 12.80
C LYS A 47 -5.30 -5.25 13.61
N LEU A 48 -6.14 -4.45 12.95
CA LEU A 48 -7.18 -3.68 13.62
C LEU A 48 -8.26 -4.61 14.21
N VAL A 49 -8.71 -5.60 13.44
CA VAL A 49 -9.65 -6.62 13.93
C VAL A 49 -9.07 -7.40 15.11
N GLU A 50 -7.81 -7.82 15.05
CA GLU A 50 -7.11 -8.50 16.15
C GLU A 50 -6.99 -7.65 17.42
N ARG A 51 -6.99 -6.31 17.31
CA ARG A 51 -6.90 -5.39 18.46
C ARG A 51 -8.25 -5.12 19.12
N GLU A 52 -9.33 -5.26 18.36
CA GLU A 52 -10.71 -5.05 18.82
C GLU A 52 -11.36 -6.34 19.37
N SER A 53 -10.70 -7.49 19.21
CA SER A 53 -11.12 -8.82 19.72
C SER A 53 -10.53 -9.13 21.09
#